data_AF-A0A904A6L6-F1
#
_entry.id   AF-A0A904A6L6-F1
#
_cell.length_a   1.000
_cell.length_b   1.000
_cell.length_c   1.000
_cell.angle_alpha   90.00
_cell.angle_beta   90.00
_cell.angle_gamma   90.00
#
_symmetry.space_group_name_H-M   'P 1'
#
loop_
_entity.id
_entity.type
_entity.pdbx_description
1 polymer ?
#
loop_
_entity_poly.entity_id
_entity_poly.type
_entity_poly.pdbx_seq_one_letter_code
_entity_poly.pdbx_strand_id
1 'polypeptide(L)'
;MATTIARIGSAYWAKLLVLLWLVQLATAGEPNPACKTMPTVDKDNEDKCCDVPEMFPNETLNACMEEHQHSSKPPLQKSCEITTCVLKKQSLIKSDNTVDKDKIKSYIKEMVKGSDEWKTLVEKAVLEECLPLMDKDPSNVLSKLKSSLGDCDPAPALTIACAAAKFYVNCPAKDRTTSPMCDEWRTFLSKCSNSLEDLNAIFMVLENQKTR
;
A
#
# COMPACT_ATOMS: atom_id res chain seq x y z
N MET A 1 29.57 -59.01 7.64
CA MET A 1 28.53 -57.96 7.82
C MET A 1 28.63 -57.03 6.61
N ALA A 2 27.65 -57.08 5.72
CA ALA A 2 27.64 -56.31 4.48
C ALA A 2 26.96 -54.95 4.74
N THR A 3 27.68 -53.86 4.58
CA THR A 3 27.15 -52.50 4.72
C THR A 3 26.55 -52.08 3.38
N THR A 4 25.24 -52.21 3.24
CA THR A 4 24.49 -51.74 2.08
C THR A 4 24.45 -50.21 2.10
N ILE A 5 25.34 -49.55 1.35
CA ILE A 5 25.24 -48.11 1.09
C ILE A 5 24.09 -47.93 0.09
N ALA A 6 22.92 -47.56 0.59
CA ALA A 6 21.82 -47.13 -0.23
C ALA A 6 22.24 -45.87 -1.00
N ARG A 7 22.50 -46.00 -2.30
CA ARG A 7 22.59 -44.87 -3.23
C ARG A 7 21.20 -44.23 -3.30
N ILE A 8 20.92 -43.29 -2.40
CA ILE A 8 19.78 -42.40 -2.53
C ILE A 8 20.00 -41.61 -3.82
N GLY A 9 19.16 -41.86 -4.82
CA GLY A 9 19.33 -41.34 -6.17
C GLY A 9 19.48 -39.82 -6.17
N SER A 10 20.67 -39.34 -6.55
CA SER A 10 21.04 -37.94 -6.78
C SER A 10 19.96 -37.11 -7.53
N ALA A 11 19.19 -37.78 -8.39
CA ALA A 11 18.09 -37.17 -9.15
C ALA A 11 16.90 -36.67 -8.30
N TYR A 12 16.60 -37.27 -7.14
CA TYR A 12 15.44 -36.85 -6.32
C TYR A 12 15.72 -35.53 -5.59
N TRP A 13 16.94 -35.37 -5.07
CA TRP A 13 17.38 -34.14 -4.41
C TRP A 13 17.54 -33.00 -5.41
N ALA A 14 18.06 -33.28 -6.61
CA ALA A 14 18.13 -32.30 -7.68
C ALA A 14 16.74 -31.81 -8.13
N LYS A 15 15.76 -32.72 -8.26
CA LYS A 15 14.36 -32.34 -8.58
C LYS A 15 13.70 -31.53 -7.48
N LEU A 16 13.92 -31.86 -6.21
CA LEU A 16 13.43 -31.08 -5.07
C LEU A 16 14.03 -29.67 -5.05
N LEU A 17 15.34 -29.54 -5.27
CA LEU A 17 16.01 -28.25 -5.34
C LEU A 17 15.54 -27.41 -6.53
N VAL A 18 15.33 -28.01 -7.71
CA VAL A 18 14.78 -27.32 -8.89
C VAL A 18 13.33 -26.89 -8.66
N LEU A 19 12.50 -27.73 -8.02
CA LEU A 19 11.13 -27.35 -7.65
C LEU A 19 11.11 -26.22 -6.62
N LEU A 20 12.00 -26.24 -5.62
CA LEU A 20 12.19 -25.14 -4.67
C LEU A 20 12.65 -23.84 -5.36
N TRP A 21 13.51 -23.94 -6.37
CA TRP A 21 13.96 -22.80 -7.17
C TRP A 21 12.84 -22.22 -8.06
N LEU A 22 12.00 -23.09 -8.65
CA LEU A 22 10.84 -22.67 -9.45
C LEU A 22 9.74 -22.02 -8.59
N VAL A 23 9.55 -22.48 -7.35
CA VAL A 23 8.64 -21.83 -6.39
C VAL A 23 9.13 -20.44 -6.01
N GLN A 24 10.45 -20.21 -5.95
CA GLN A 24 11.01 -18.87 -5.72
C GLN A 24 10.82 -17.94 -6.93
N LEU A 25 10.91 -18.44 -8.17
CA LEU A 25 10.64 -17.63 -9.37
C LEU A 25 9.16 -17.26 -9.55
N ALA A 26 8.23 -18.09 -9.09
CA ALA A 26 6.79 -17.86 -9.28
C ALA A 26 6.19 -16.73 -8.41
N THR A 27 6.99 -16.09 -7.54
CA THR A 27 6.51 -15.02 -6.65
C THR A 27 6.99 -13.62 -7.05
N ALA A 28 7.79 -13.50 -8.11
CA ALA A 28 8.22 -12.23 -8.64
C ALA A 28 7.40 -11.87 -9.90
N GLY A 29 6.36 -11.05 -9.74
CA GLY A 29 5.93 -10.16 -10.84
C GLY A 29 4.48 -10.20 -11.31
N GLU A 30 3.60 -11.02 -10.74
CA GLU A 30 2.17 -10.97 -11.07
C GLU A 30 1.31 -10.65 -9.84
N PRO A 31 0.35 -9.70 -9.95
CA PRO A 31 -0.57 -9.40 -8.86
C PRO A 31 -1.49 -10.58 -8.59
N ASN A 32 -1.96 -10.69 -7.35
CA ASN A 32 -2.99 -11.64 -6.98
C ASN A 32 -4.23 -11.43 -7.89
N PRO A 33 -4.76 -12.50 -8.52
CA PRO A 33 -5.88 -12.40 -9.45
C PRO A 33 -7.10 -11.67 -8.87
N ALA A 34 -7.33 -11.76 -7.55
CA ALA A 34 -8.42 -11.06 -6.88
C ALA A 34 -8.33 -9.53 -7.04
N CYS A 35 -7.12 -8.97 -7.21
CA CYS A 35 -6.89 -7.52 -7.27
C CYS A 35 -7.33 -6.89 -8.59
N LYS A 36 -7.74 -7.70 -9.56
CA LYS A 36 -8.32 -7.25 -10.84
C LYS A 36 -9.82 -6.97 -10.75
N THR A 37 -10.47 -7.33 -9.64
CA THR A 37 -11.92 -7.15 -9.46
C THR A 37 -12.18 -6.52 -8.11
N MET A 38 -12.41 -5.21 -8.13
CA MET A 38 -12.71 -4.42 -6.93
C MET A 38 -14.15 -4.68 -6.46
N PRO A 39 -14.38 -4.80 -5.13
CA PRO A 39 -15.73 -4.87 -4.57
C PRO A 39 -16.57 -3.64 -4.96
N THR A 40 -17.88 -3.82 -5.06
CA THR A 40 -18.77 -2.69 -5.35
C THR A 40 -18.92 -1.79 -4.12
N VAL A 41 -18.96 -0.48 -4.33
CA VAL A 41 -19.42 0.46 -3.31
C VAL A 41 -20.93 0.63 -3.51
N ASP A 42 -21.71 0.29 -2.49
CA ASP A 42 -23.12 0.63 -2.49
C ASP A 42 -23.25 2.13 -2.21
N LYS A 43 -23.75 2.88 -3.20
CA LYS A 43 -23.85 4.36 -3.14
C LYS A 43 -24.90 4.82 -2.14
N ASP A 44 -25.84 3.95 -1.80
CA ASP A 44 -26.89 4.22 -0.81
C ASP A 44 -26.46 3.78 0.61
N ASN A 45 -25.30 3.13 0.73
CA ASN A 45 -24.74 2.73 2.01
C ASN A 45 -23.76 3.80 2.54
N GLU A 46 -24.13 4.44 3.64
CA GLU A 46 -23.31 5.44 4.34
C GLU A 46 -22.30 4.81 5.33
N ASP A 47 -22.20 3.48 5.39
CA ASP A 47 -21.32 2.77 6.31
C ASP A 47 -19.86 3.23 6.17
N LYS A 48 -19.37 3.91 7.21
CA LYS A 48 -17.95 4.10 7.44
C LYS A 48 -17.38 2.82 8.01
N CYS A 49 -16.70 2.04 7.18
CA CYS A 49 -16.16 0.74 7.59
C CYS A 49 -15.04 0.81 8.64
N CYS A 50 -14.33 1.93 8.71
CA CYS A 50 -13.32 2.20 9.71
C CYS A 50 -13.31 3.69 10.05
N ASP A 51 -13.42 4.02 11.33
CA ASP A 51 -13.26 5.39 11.83
C ASP A 51 -11.77 5.69 12.03
N VAL A 52 -11.14 6.15 10.94
CA VAL A 52 -9.71 6.48 10.93
C VAL A 52 -9.50 7.82 11.63
N PRO A 53 -8.61 7.91 12.64
CA PRO A 53 -8.37 9.16 13.33
C PRO A 53 -7.76 10.20 12.39
N GLU A 54 -7.79 11.47 12.81
CA GLU A 54 -7.12 12.55 12.10
C GLU A 54 -5.61 12.26 12.02
N MET A 55 -5.15 11.90 10.82
CA MET A 55 -3.75 11.59 10.52
C MET A 55 -2.94 12.85 10.24
N PHE A 56 -3.58 13.88 9.68
CA PHE A 56 -2.96 15.15 9.34
C PHE A 56 -3.88 16.31 9.74
N PRO A 57 -3.33 17.46 10.16
CA PRO A 57 -4.13 18.65 10.45
C PRO A 57 -4.99 19.05 9.24
N ASN A 58 -6.28 19.30 9.48
CA ASN A 58 -7.23 19.70 8.43
C ASN A 58 -6.75 20.94 7.66
N GLU A 59 -6.12 21.90 8.33
CA GLU A 59 -5.54 23.10 7.68
C GLU A 59 -4.47 22.75 6.63
N THR A 60 -3.66 21.71 6.89
CA THR A 60 -2.61 21.26 5.97
C THR A 60 -3.24 20.55 4.78
N LEU A 61 -4.21 19.68 5.05
CA LEU A 61 -4.95 18.97 4.00
C LEU A 61 -5.65 19.96 3.06
N ASN A 62 -6.39 20.91 3.62
CA ASN A 62 -7.12 21.93 2.86
C ASN A 62 -6.18 22.80 2.02
N ALA A 63 -5.08 23.29 2.60
CA ALA A 63 -4.12 24.09 1.87
C ALA A 63 -3.52 23.34 0.66
N CYS A 64 -3.17 22.06 0.83
CA CYS A 64 -2.64 21.25 -0.26
C CYS A 64 -3.72 20.89 -1.30
N MET A 65 -4.96 20.66 -0.87
CA MET A 65 -6.08 20.45 -1.79
C MET A 65 -6.31 21.69 -2.64
N GLU A 66 -6.40 22.88 -2.03
CA GLU A 66 -6.60 24.15 -2.74
C GLU A 66 -5.52 24.42 -3.78
N GLU A 67 -4.25 24.14 -3.44
CA GLU A 67 -3.11 24.34 -4.33
C GLU A 67 -3.18 23.48 -5.61
N HIS A 68 -3.66 22.24 -5.51
CA HIS A 68 -3.56 21.27 -6.61
C HIS A 68 -4.90 20.89 -7.25
N GLN A 69 -6.04 21.06 -6.57
CA GLN A 69 -7.35 20.56 -7.02
C GLN A 69 -7.83 21.21 -8.32
N HIS A 70 -7.52 22.49 -8.51
CA HIS A 70 -7.94 23.27 -9.68
C HIS A 70 -7.01 23.13 -10.89
N SER A 71 -5.91 22.38 -10.77
CA SER A 71 -5.01 22.13 -11.91
C SER A 71 -5.71 21.34 -13.02
N SER A 72 -5.24 21.43 -14.26
CA SER A 72 -5.71 20.61 -15.39
C SER A 72 -5.08 19.21 -15.44
N LYS A 73 -4.26 18.86 -14.43
CA LYS A 73 -3.51 17.60 -14.38
C LYS A 73 -4.44 16.39 -14.24
N PRO A 74 -4.03 15.19 -14.69
CA PRO A 74 -4.78 13.97 -14.45
C PRO A 74 -5.04 13.75 -12.94
N PRO A 75 -6.19 13.17 -12.54
CA PRO A 75 -6.54 12.98 -11.13
C PRO A 75 -5.48 12.28 -10.28
N LEU A 76 -4.72 11.36 -10.87
CA LEU A 76 -3.68 10.60 -10.18
C LEU A 76 -2.44 11.44 -9.92
N GLN A 77 -2.04 12.24 -10.90
CA GLN A 77 -0.99 13.23 -10.70
C GLN A 77 -1.41 14.23 -9.63
N LYS A 78 -2.67 14.71 -9.63
CA LYS A 78 -3.18 15.57 -8.54
C LYS A 78 -3.10 14.90 -7.17
N SER A 79 -3.54 13.65 -7.06
CA SER A 79 -3.51 12.89 -5.80
C SER A 79 -2.08 12.72 -5.28
N CYS A 80 -1.14 12.42 -6.18
CA CYS A 80 0.28 12.33 -5.86
C CYS A 80 0.83 13.68 -5.36
N GLU A 81 0.52 14.79 -6.05
CA GLU A 81 0.98 16.13 -5.69
C GLU A 81 0.40 16.61 -4.36
N ILE A 82 -0.90 16.40 -4.12
CA ILE A 82 -1.56 16.70 -2.84
C ILE A 82 -0.88 15.93 -1.71
N THR A 83 -0.66 14.62 -1.90
CA THR A 83 0.00 13.78 -0.89
C THR A 83 1.42 14.27 -0.61
N THR A 84 2.17 14.57 -1.67
CA THR A 84 3.54 15.10 -1.57
C THR A 84 3.56 16.45 -0.85
N CYS A 85 2.62 17.35 -1.14
CA CYS A 85 2.47 18.63 -0.46
C CYS A 85 2.24 18.44 1.04
N VAL A 86 1.32 17.55 1.43
CA VAL A 86 1.01 17.28 2.85
C VAL A 86 2.24 16.77 3.57
N LEU A 87 2.95 15.79 2.98
CA LEU A 87 4.15 15.22 3.57
C LEU A 87 5.30 16.25 3.67
N LYS A 88 5.44 17.15 2.70
CA LYS A 88 6.45 18.24 2.75
C LYS A 88 6.12 19.26 3.83
N LYS A 89 4.87 19.74 3.91
CA LYS A 89 4.44 20.70 4.94
C LYS A 89 4.66 20.17 6.36
N GLN A 90 4.52 18.86 6.55
CA GLN A 90 4.77 18.18 7.81
C GLN A 90 6.22 17.69 7.99
N SER A 91 7.12 18.00 7.05
CA SER A 91 8.54 17.58 7.08
C SER A 91 8.74 16.07 7.22
N LEU A 92 7.84 15.27 6.63
CA LEU A 92 7.86 13.80 6.68
C LEU A 92 8.61 13.17 5.49
N ILE A 93 8.89 13.97 4.47
CA ILE A 93 9.78 13.61 3.37
C ILE A 93 10.87 14.67 3.22
N LYS A 94 12.05 14.21 2.78
CA LYS A 94 13.23 15.03 2.55
C LYS A 94 13.15 15.77 1.21
N SER A 95 14.12 16.63 0.94
CA SER A 95 14.20 17.41 -0.31
C SER A 95 14.33 16.55 -1.56
N ASP A 96 14.84 15.32 -1.42
CA ASP A 96 14.94 14.31 -2.48
C ASP A 96 13.67 13.43 -2.60
N ASN A 97 12.57 13.82 -1.93
CA ASN A 97 11.31 13.09 -1.81
C ASN A 97 11.42 11.72 -1.12
N THR A 98 12.55 11.40 -0.46
CA THR A 98 12.66 10.19 0.34
C THR A 98 11.98 10.37 1.71
N VAL A 99 11.44 9.28 2.24
CA VAL A 99 10.70 9.25 3.51
C VAL A 99 11.64 9.44 4.70
N ASP A 100 11.34 10.40 5.58
CA ASP A 100 12.10 10.62 6.81
C ASP A 100 11.51 9.79 7.96
N LYS A 101 12.10 8.61 8.19
CA LYS A 101 11.60 7.62 9.15
C LYS A 101 11.55 8.18 10.59
N ASP A 102 12.54 8.98 10.99
CA ASP A 102 12.62 9.51 12.35
C ASP A 102 11.58 10.62 12.58
N LYS A 103 11.39 11.48 11.56
CA LYS A 103 10.32 12.49 11.58
C LYS A 103 8.94 11.85 11.62
N ILE A 104 8.72 10.77 10.87
CA ILE A 104 7.45 10.04 10.89
C ILE A 104 7.16 9.43 12.26
N LYS A 105 8.14 8.77 12.89
CA LYS A 105 7.96 8.24 14.25
C LYS A 105 7.58 9.33 15.25
N SER A 106 8.24 10.48 15.17
CA SER A 106 7.95 11.62 16.04
C SER A 106 6.56 12.19 15.76
N TYR A 107 6.23 12.37 14.48
CA TYR A 107 4.94 12.86 14.02
C TYR A 107 3.77 11.97 14.47
N ILE A 108 3.90 10.65 14.35
CA ILE A 108 2.86 9.70 14.78
C ILE A 108 2.57 9.86 16.28
N LYS A 109 3.61 10.05 17.10
CA LYS A 109 3.45 10.21 18.54
C LYS A 109 2.76 11.51 18.90
N GLU A 110 3.10 12.59 18.21
CA GLU A 110 2.70 13.96 18.56
C GLU A 110 1.40 14.42 17.90
N MET A 111 1.16 14.03 16.64
CA MET A 111 0.16 14.65 15.77
C MET A 111 -1.02 13.75 15.43
N VAL A 112 -0.84 12.41 15.41
CA VAL A 112 -1.95 11.50 15.14
C VAL A 112 -2.92 11.50 16.33
N LYS A 113 -4.15 11.96 16.10
CA LYS A 113 -5.21 12.06 17.12
C LYS A 113 -5.95 10.73 17.35
N GLY A 114 -5.19 9.64 17.45
CA GLY A 114 -5.70 8.30 17.68
C GLY A 114 -5.23 7.73 19.02
N SER A 115 -5.82 6.60 19.42
CA SER A 115 -5.31 5.81 20.55
C SER A 115 -3.92 5.24 20.30
N ASP A 116 -3.25 4.75 21.34
CA ASP A 116 -1.94 4.10 21.20
C ASP A 116 -1.97 2.89 20.24
N GLU A 117 -3.09 2.18 20.18
CA GLU A 117 -3.32 1.11 19.18
C GLU A 117 -3.25 1.65 17.74
N TRP A 118 -3.83 2.83 17.49
CA TRP A 118 -3.77 3.49 16.18
C TRP A 118 -2.36 3.96 15.87
N LYS A 119 -1.67 4.59 16.83
CA LYS A 119 -0.29 5.04 16.65
C LYS A 119 0.65 3.87 16.32
N THR A 120 0.48 2.75 17.03
CA THR A 120 1.22 1.51 16.77
C THR A 120 0.92 0.97 15.37
N LEU A 121 -0.35 0.95 14.98
CA LEU A 121 -0.77 0.51 13.64
C LEU A 121 -0.19 1.42 12.54
N VAL A 122 -0.22 2.74 12.73
CA VAL A 122 0.34 3.71 11.77
C VAL A 122 1.84 3.50 11.62
N GLU A 123 2.58 3.38 12.73
CA GLU A 123 4.03 3.16 12.69
C GLU A 123 4.37 1.87 11.95
N LYS A 124 3.71 0.77 12.30
CA LYS A 124 3.92 -0.54 11.67
C LYS A 124 3.59 -0.50 10.17
N ALA A 125 2.39 -0.03 9.81
CA ALA A 125 1.95 0.00 8.43
C ALA A 125 2.89 0.84 7.55
N VAL A 126 3.24 2.05 8.00
CA VAL A 126 4.05 2.98 7.20
C VAL A 126 5.50 2.50 7.13
N LEU A 127 6.14 2.23 8.27
CA LEU A 127 7.59 2.05 8.33
C LEU A 127 8.05 0.61 8.14
N GLU A 128 7.25 -0.37 8.55
CA GLU A 128 7.65 -1.79 8.54
C GLU A 128 7.02 -2.55 7.38
N GLU A 129 5.80 -2.20 6.97
CA GLU A 129 5.09 -2.93 5.92
C GLU A 129 5.17 -2.23 4.56
N CYS A 130 4.84 -0.94 4.47
CA CYS A 130 4.63 -0.27 3.19
C CYS A 130 5.89 0.38 2.61
N LEU A 131 6.69 1.09 3.43
CA LEU A 131 7.91 1.72 2.95
C LEU A 131 8.92 0.71 2.36
N PRO A 132 9.15 -0.48 2.97
CA PRO A 132 10.05 -1.48 2.38
C PRO A 132 9.58 -2.05 1.04
N LEU A 133 8.28 -1.93 0.70
CA LEU A 133 7.80 -2.31 -0.63
C LEU A 133 8.32 -1.34 -1.69
N MET A 134 8.37 -0.04 -1.37
CA MET A 134 8.90 0.99 -2.28
C MET A 134 10.40 0.83 -2.52
N ASP A 135 11.15 0.40 -1.49
CA ASP A 135 12.61 0.21 -1.59
C ASP A 135 13.00 -0.97 -2.50
N LYS A 136 12.13 -1.98 -2.64
CA LYS A 136 12.45 -3.24 -3.34
C LYS A 136 12.06 -3.25 -4.82
N ASP A 137 11.12 -2.40 -5.25
CA ASP A 137 10.51 -2.28 -6.59
C ASP A 137 10.90 -3.34 -7.65
N PRO A 138 10.61 -4.64 -7.41
CA PRO A 138 11.22 -5.72 -8.19
C PRO A 138 10.71 -5.76 -9.64
N SER A 139 9.53 -5.18 -9.90
CA SER A 139 8.86 -5.18 -11.21
C SER A 139 8.86 -3.81 -11.90
N ASN A 140 9.67 -2.86 -11.41
CA ASN A 140 9.75 -1.48 -11.91
C ASN A 140 8.37 -0.77 -11.92
N VAL A 141 7.51 -1.08 -10.95
CA VAL A 141 6.17 -0.50 -10.80
C VAL A 141 6.29 1.01 -10.56
N LEU A 142 7.23 1.43 -9.70
CA LEU A 142 7.43 2.86 -9.43
C LEU A 142 7.87 3.60 -10.70
N SER A 143 8.77 3.00 -11.47
CA SER A 143 9.22 3.58 -12.75
C SER A 143 8.09 3.72 -13.76
N LYS A 144 7.20 2.72 -13.86
CA LYS A 144 6.01 2.78 -14.73
C LYS A 144 5.05 3.86 -14.27
N LEU A 145 4.73 3.92 -12.99
CA LEU A 145 3.83 4.94 -12.43
C LEU A 145 4.40 6.35 -12.59
N LYS A 146 5.71 6.54 -12.46
CA LYS A 146 6.36 7.83 -12.67
C LYS A 146 6.06 8.42 -14.05
N SER A 147 5.99 7.58 -15.10
CA SER A 147 5.62 8.04 -16.44
C SER A 147 4.20 8.62 -16.51
N SER A 148 3.27 8.12 -15.69
CA SER A 148 1.88 8.59 -15.60
C SER A 148 1.69 9.75 -14.62
N LEU A 149 2.63 9.97 -13.70
CA LEU A 149 2.55 10.98 -12.63
C LEU A 149 3.39 12.23 -12.93
N GLY A 150 4.07 12.29 -14.06
CA GLY A 150 4.91 13.41 -14.45
C GLY A 150 6.07 13.62 -13.46
N ASP A 151 6.18 14.84 -12.92
CA ASP A 151 7.25 15.19 -11.99
C ASP A 151 6.99 14.71 -10.54
N CYS A 152 5.80 14.17 -10.26
CA CYS A 152 5.49 13.68 -8.93
C CYS A 152 6.11 12.30 -8.68
N ASP A 153 6.82 12.16 -7.57
CA ASP A 153 7.42 10.89 -7.16
C ASP A 153 6.32 9.93 -6.66
N PRO A 154 6.14 8.75 -7.27
CA PRO A 154 5.12 7.78 -6.83
C PRO A 154 5.36 7.22 -5.44
N ALA A 155 6.63 7.13 -4.98
CA ALA A 155 6.96 6.32 -3.81
C ALA A 155 6.28 6.80 -2.51
N PRO A 156 6.27 8.11 -2.18
CA PRO A 156 5.56 8.60 -1.00
C PRO A 156 4.05 8.38 -1.10
N ALA A 157 3.44 8.66 -2.26
CA ALA A 157 2.00 8.51 -2.44
C ALA A 157 1.56 7.04 -2.33
N LEU A 158 2.32 6.12 -2.92
CA LEU A 158 2.07 4.68 -2.79
C LEU A 158 2.31 4.14 -1.38
N THR A 159 3.29 4.69 -0.65
CA THR A 159 3.48 4.34 0.76
C THR A 159 2.22 4.67 1.56
N ILE A 160 1.63 5.85 1.35
CA ILE A 160 0.40 6.27 2.03
C ILE A 160 -0.81 5.44 1.58
N ALA A 161 -0.95 5.14 0.28
CA ALA A 161 -2.03 4.29 -0.22
C ALA A 161 -1.96 2.86 0.36
N CYS A 162 -0.75 2.29 0.42
CA CYS A 162 -0.52 1.02 1.10
C CYS A 162 -0.90 1.09 2.58
N ALA A 163 -0.46 2.13 3.29
CA ALA A 163 -0.76 2.29 4.72
C ALA A 163 -2.26 2.43 4.96
N ALA A 164 -2.98 3.19 4.13
CA ALA A 164 -4.44 3.30 4.19
C ALA A 164 -5.14 1.94 4.02
N ALA A 165 -4.67 1.10 3.10
CA ALA A 165 -5.17 -0.26 2.97
C ALA A 165 -4.91 -1.09 4.24
N LYS A 166 -3.73 -0.96 4.85
CA LYS A 166 -3.41 -1.63 6.14
C LYS A 166 -4.27 -1.12 7.29
N PHE A 167 -4.61 0.17 7.33
CA PHE A 167 -5.52 0.74 8.32
C PHE A 167 -6.90 0.12 8.22
N TYR A 168 -7.40 -0.05 7.00
CA TYR A 168 -8.68 -0.68 6.77
C TYR A 168 -8.66 -2.16 7.21
N VAL A 169 -7.62 -2.91 6.82
CA VAL A 169 -7.48 -4.34 7.14
C VAL A 169 -7.33 -4.59 8.64
N ASN A 170 -6.60 -3.73 9.33
CA ASN A 170 -6.24 -3.88 10.74
C ASN A 170 -6.95 -2.88 11.65
N CYS A 171 -8.02 -2.23 11.16
CA CYS A 171 -8.78 -1.22 11.89
C CYS A 171 -9.14 -1.71 13.29
N PRO A 172 -8.81 -1.00 14.38
CA PRO A 172 -9.14 -1.41 15.74
C PRO A 172 -10.61 -1.79 15.90
N ALA A 173 -10.90 -2.81 16.72
CA ALA A 173 -12.25 -3.38 16.80
C ALA A 173 -13.30 -2.35 17.24
N LYS A 174 -12.93 -1.40 18.09
CA LYS A 174 -13.80 -0.31 18.57
C LYS A 174 -14.15 0.73 17.50
N ASP A 175 -13.32 0.84 16.47
CA ASP A 175 -13.44 1.84 15.39
C ASP A 175 -13.92 1.18 14.08
N ARG A 176 -14.21 -0.12 14.12
CA ARG A 176 -14.58 -0.92 12.95
C ARG A 176 -16.09 -1.12 12.89
N THR A 177 -16.66 -0.84 11.73
CA THR A 177 -18.04 -1.23 11.42
C THR A 177 -18.03 -2.59 10.73
N THR A 178 -18.91 -3.49 11.18
CA THR A 178 -19.13 -4.79 10.54
C THR A 178 -20.38 -4.75 9.69
N SER A 179 -20.20 -4.86 8.38
CA SER A 179 -21.28 -5.08 7.42
C SER A 179 -20.75 -5.93 6.25
N PRO A 180 -21.61 -6.59 5.46
CA PRO A 180 -21.17 -7.40 4.34
C PRO A 180 -20.24 -6.64 3.38
N MET A 181 -20.55 -5.37 3.12
CA MET A 181 -19.72 -4.49 2.30
C MET A 181 -18.33 -4.28 2.94
N CYS A 182 -18.27 -3.93 4.23
CA CYS A 182 -17.00 -3.70 4.92
C CYS A 182 -16.14 -4.96 5.00
N ASP A 183 -16.75 -6.13 5.19
CA ASP A 183 -16.05 -7.41 5.25
C ASP A 183 -15.50 -7.84 3.88
N GLU A 184 -16.24 -7.56 2.80
CA GLU A 184 -15.78 -7.81 1.43
C GLU A 184 -14.57 -6.93 1.09
N TRP A 185 -14.66 -5.62 1.36
CA TRP A 185 -13.56 -4.67 1.17
C TRP A 185 -12.34 -5.02 2.01
N ARG A 186 -12.55 -5.43 3.26
CA ARG A 186 -11.47 -5.87 4.14
C ARG A 186 -10.79 -7.12 3.58
N THR A 187 -11.57 -8.08 3.10
CA THR A 187 -11.06 -9.31 2.49
C THR A 187 -10.26 -8.99 1.24
N PHE A 188 -10.77 -8.12 0.37
CA PHE A 188 -10.08 -7.67 -0.83
C PHE A 188 -8.74 -7.01 -0.50
N LEU A 189 -8.74 -5.99 0.38
CA LEU A 189 -7.53 -5.27 0.75
C LEU A 189 -6.52 -6.15 1.50
N SER A 190 -6.97 -7.16 2.25
CA SER A 190 -6.07 -8.11 2.91
C SER A 190 -5.27 -8.97 1.91
N LYS A 191 -5.82 -9.18 0.71
CA LYS A 191 -5.18 -9.93 -0.38
C LYS A 191 -4.36 -9.03 -1.29
N CYS A 192 -4.74 -7.76 -1.41
CA CYS A 192 -4.27 -6.87 -2.48
C CYS A 192 -3.43 -5.67 -2.03
N SER A 193 -2.91 -5.69 -0.79
CA SER A 193 -2.06 -4.64 -0.23
C SER A 193 -0.68 -5.13 0.22
N ASN A 194 -0.25 -6.30 -0.26
CA ASN A 194 0.96 -6.95 0.24
C ASN A 194 2.17 -6.83 -0.70
N SER A 195 1.95 -6.37 -1.93
CA SER A 195 3.00 -6.16 -2.93
C SER A 195 2.74 -4.90 -3.76
N LEU A 196 3.76 -4.41 -4.45
CA LEU A 196 3.62 -3.28 -5.36
C LEU A 196 2.77 -3.64 -6.58
N GLU A 197 2.87 -4.88 -7.05
CA GLU A 197 2.10 -5.42 -8.16
C GLU A 197 0.61 -5.41 -7.82
N ASP A 198 0.23 -5.85 -6.61
CA ASP A 198 -1.15 -5.84 -6.15
C ASP A 198 -1.72 -4.42 -6.09
N LEU A 199 -0.97 -3.49 -5.47
CA LEU A 199 -1.37 -2.08 -5.37
C LEU A 199 -1.53 -1.45 -6.75
N ASN A 200 -0.61 -1.76 -7.67
CA ASN A 200 -0.70 -1.32 -9.06
C ASN A 200 -1.92 -1.94 -9.78
N ALA A 201 -2.25 -3.20 -9.52
CA ALA A 201 -3.44 -3.82 -10.11
C ALA A 201 -4.73 -3.11 -9.65
N ILE A 202 -4.86 -2.80 -8.35
CA ILE A 202 -5.97 -1.99 -7.82
C ILE A 202 -6.03 -0.65 -8.55
N PHE A 203 -4.89 0.02 -8.67
CA PHE A 203 -4.78 1.32 -9.33
C PHE A 203 -5.26 1.27 -10.79
N MET A 204 -4.81 0.27 -11.57
CA MET A 204 -5.23 0.09 -12.96
C MET A 204 -6.74 -0.16 -13.08
N VAL A 205 -7.36 -0.87 -12.12
CA VAL A 205 -8.82 -1.04 -12.10
C VAL A 205 -9.52 0.31 -11.91
N LEU A 206 -9.05 1.14 -10.98
CA LEU A 206 -9.62 2.46 -10.72
C LEU A 206 -9.49 3.40 -11.92
N GLU A 207 -8.38 3.37 -12.65
CA GLU A 207 -8.22 4.14 -13.89
C GLU A 207 -9.21 3.71 -14.97
N ASN A 208 -9.36 2.39 -15.17
CA ASN A 208 -10.25 1.83 -16.19
C ASN A 208 -11.74 2.03 -15.89
N GLN A 209 -12.12 2.21 -14.62
CA GLN A 209 -13.49 2.54 -14.24
C GLN A 209 -13.86 4.00 -14.51
N LYS A 210 -12.89 4.93 -14.55
CA LYS A 210 -13.13 6.35 -14.84
C LYS A 210 -13.33 6.66 -16.33
N THR A 211 -12.92 5.75 -17.21
CA THR A 211 -13.05 5.88 -18.68
C THR A 211 -14.33 5.26 -19.24
N ARG A 212 -15.23 4.75 -18.38
CA ARG A 212 -16.58 4.30 -18.71
C ARG A 212 -17.63 5.25 -18.15
#